data_AF-A0A9W4NKV1-F1
#
_entry.id   AF-A0A9W4NKV1-F1
#
_cell.length_a   1.000
_cell.length_b   1.000
_cell.length_c   1.000
_cell.angle_alpha   90.00
_cell.angle_beta   90.00
_cell.angle_gamma   90.00
#
_symmetry.space_group_name_H-M   'P 1'
#
loop_
_entity.id
_entity.type
_entity.pdbx_description
1 polymer ?
#
loop_
_entity_poly.entity_id
_entity_poly.type
_entity_poly.pdbx_seq_one_letter_code
_entity_poly.pdbx_strand_id
1 'polypeptide(L)'
;MLQVMVRQRSLIEEDLEDAVESMRQRTLGPPDDNIFETVYEDTIVSRVIGAAAKFGKSRSDKRSFKKAVHQWYNVTKETLALVFGMENTAEPYSICHVIGVAVDASNKPAYLVPKSLSPNEVSHIFGIAEDAIISDPQNTLLLKYDIKTLFDQGVIAIVPMGTTRPTAWRCVVLDNSMNKNWVWDTSRMVVIRVKELDNRELLFLSDERPRPRYLYFRFIVSYLRAKRLNRIDPSIKAKRYWPLRGKYLNRSTLKTFGKCVTGYDLPDEFITDCTFEDSRSEARNREAGMILAADILDQFNHPIRERDRYSY
;
A
#
# COMPACT_ATOMS: atom_id res chain seq x y z
N MET A 1 -24.51 27.46 -18.99
CA MET A 1 -23.28 26.74 -18.57
C MET A 1 -23.53 25.23 -18.42
N LEU A 2 -24.62 24.79 -17.75
CA LEU A 2 -25.00 23.37 -17.66
C LEU A 2 -25.23 22.69 -19.03
N GLN A 3 -25.88 23.38 -19.97
CA GLN A 3 -26.14 22.85 -21.31
C GLN A 3 -24.87 22.60 -22.14
N VAL A 4 -23.78 23.34 -21.85
CA VAL A 4 -22.49 23.15 -22.54
C VAL A 4 -21.79 21.89 -22.02
N MET A 5 -21.87 21.61 -20.71
CA MET A 5 -21.29 20.40 -20.10
C MET A 5 -22.06 19.13 -20.49
N VAL A 6 -23.39 19.19 -20.60
CA VAL A 6 -24.20 18.06 -21.10
C VAL A 6 -23.86 17.76 -22.56
N ARG A 7 -23.64 18.81 -23.37
CA ARG A 7 -23.28 18.66 -24.78
C ARG A 7 -21.85 18.14 -24.97
N GLN A 8 -20.91 18.58 -24.13
CA GLN A 8 -19.55 18.05 -24.11
C GLN A 8 -19.51 16.59 -23.67
N ARG A 9 -20.33 16.18 -22.70
CA ARG A 9 -20.44 14.78 -22.29
C ARG A 9 -21.04 13.90 -23.39
N SER A 10 -22.09 14.36 -24.05
CA SER A 10 -22.71 13.67 -25.19
C SER A 10 -21.73 13.46 -26.33
N LEU A 11 -20.94 14.48 -26.68
CA LEU A 11 -19.92 14.38 -27.73
C LEU A 11 -18.80 13.40 -27.36
N ILE A 12 -18.41 13.35 -26.09
CA ILE A 12 -17.38 12.40 -25.61
C ILE A 12 -17.92 10.96 -25.61
N GLU A 13 -19.21 10.75 -25.28
CA GLU A 13 -19.86 9.44 -25.33
C GLU A 13 -20.03 8.96 -26.79
N GLU A 14 -20.38 9.86 -27.71
CA GLU A 14 -20.51 9.59 -29.16
C GLU A 14 -19.14 9.29 -29.81
N ASP A 15 -18.09 10.05 -29.48
CA ASP A 15 -16.70 9.77 -29.91
C ASP A 15 -16.18 8.42 -29.38
N LEU A 16 -16.67 7.98 -28.21
CA LEU A 16 -16.33 6.69 -27.60
C LEU A 16 -17.04 5.53 -28.32
N GLU A 17 -18.32 5.68 -28.64
CA GLU A 17 -19.07 4.68 -29.40
C GLU A 17 -18.54 4.53 -30.83
N ASP A 18 -18.25 5.63 -31.52
CA ASP A 18 -17.71 5.62 -32.88
C ASP A 18 -16.30 4.99 -32.94
N ALA A 19 -15.46 5.24 -31.93
CA ALA A 19 -14.13 4.62 -31.84
C ALA A 19 -14.22 3.10 -31.57
N VAL A 20 -15.18 2.68 -30.74
CA VAL A 20 -15.42 1.25 -30.44
C VAL A 20 -16.01 0.54 -31.65
N GLU A 21 -16.94 1.16 -32.36
CA GLU A 21 -17.61 0.57 -33.52
C GLU A 21 -16.69 0.51 -34.76
N SER A 22 -15.85 1.53 -34.96
CA SER A 22 -14.81 1.53 -36.01
C SER A 22 -13.77 0.43 -35.81
N MET A 23 -13.47 0.04 -34.55
CA MET A 23 -12.58 -1.07 -34.26
C MET A 23 -13.26 -2.44 -34.36
N ARG A 24 -14.55 -2.55 -33.99
CA ARG A 24 -15.34 -3.78 -34.21
C ARG A 24 -15.42 -4.17 -35.68
N GLN A 25 -15.55 -3.19 -36.57
CA GLN A 25 -15.60 -3.43 -38.02
C GLN A 25 -14.26 -3.90 -38.61
N ARG A 26 -13.13 -3.72 -37.89
CA ARG A 26 -11.79 -4.15 -38.35
C ARG A 26 -11.43 -5.58 -37.94
N THR A 27 -12.24 -6.26 -37.12
CA THR A 27 -11.87 -7.54 -36.50
C THR A 27 -12.97 -8.58 -36.68
N LEU A 28 -13.17 -9.06 -37.91
CA LEU A 28 -13.86 -10.32 -38.17
C LEU A 28 -12.90 -11.48 -37.87
N GLY A 29 -12.85 -11.88 -36.60
CA GLY A 29 -12.14 -13.04 -36.08
C GLY A 29 -12.62 -13.35 -34.65
N PRO A 30 -12.51 -14.62 -34.17
CA PRO A 30 -13.06 -15.00 -32.88
C PRO A 30 -12.36 -14.24 -31.74
N PRO A 31 -13.05 -14.02 -30.59
CA PRO A 31 -12.59 -13.11 -29.56
C PRO A 31 -11.36 -13.68 -28.85
N ASP A 32 -10.25 -12.96 -28.89
CA ASP A 32 -9.06 -13.25 -28.11
C ASP A 32 -9.11 -12.37 -26.84
N ASP A 33 -9.34 -12.98 -25.68
CA ASP A 33 -9.55 -12.32 -24.38
C ASP A 33 -8.36 -11.42 -23.97
N ASN A 34 -7.21 -11.58 -24.62
CA ASN A 34 -5.96 -10.85 -24.35
C ASN A 34 -5.93 -9.43 -24.97
N ILE A 35 -6.77 -9.16 -25.97
CA ILE A 35 -6.80 -7.87 -26.68
C ILE A 35 -7.45 -6.80 -25.80
N PHE A 36 -8.46 -7.16 -25.02
CA PHE A 36 -9.11 -6.22 -24.10
C PHE A 36 -8.16 -5.79 -22.97
N GLU A 37 -7.29 -6.68 -22.50
CA GLU A 37 -6.30 -6.38 -21.45
C GLU A 37 -5.22 -5.41 -21.96
N THR A 38 -4.73 -5.62 -23.19
CA THR A 38 -3.71 -4.75 -23.82
C THR A 38 -4.27 -3.35 -24.16
N VAL A 39 -5.50 -3.28 -24.68
CA VAL A 39 -6.17 -2.01 -24.99
C VAL A 39 -6.55 -1.25 -23.70
N TYR A 40 -6.85 -1.98 -22.63
CA TYR A 40 -7.15 -1.45 -21.30
C TYR A 40 -5.91 -0.88 -20.60
N GLU A 41 -4.75 -1.56 -20.72
CA GLU A 41 -3.48 -1.02 -20.25
C GLU A 41 -3.14 0.31 -20.94
N ASP A 42 -3.27 0.42 -22.25
CA ASP A 42 -2.81 1.63 -22.95
C ASP A 42 -3.75 2.86 -22.78
N THR A 43 -5.07 2.67 -22.77
CA THR A 43 -6.02 3.81 -22.77
C THR A 43 -6.40 4.32 -21.38
N ILE A 44 -6.54 3.43 -20.39
CA ILE A 44 -6.96 3.83 -19.04
C ILE A 44 -5.75 4.27 -18.21
N VAL A 45 -4.61 3.57 -18.29
CA VAL A 45 -3.39 3.95 -17.58
C VAL A 45 -2.92 5.33 -18.05
N SER A 46 -2.96 5.63 -19.35
CA SER A 46 -2.60 6.95 -19.88
C SER A 46 -3.50 8.09 -19.37
N ARG A 47 -4.81 7.84 -19.21
CA ARG A 47 -5.76 8.86 -18.68
C ARG A 47 -5.63 9.04 -17.16
N VAL A 48 -5.34 7.97 -16.42
CA VAL A 48 -5.15 7.99 -14.95
C VAL A 48 -3.81 8.64 -14.57
N ILE A 49 -2.72 8.31 -15.28
CA ILE A 49 -1.40 8.95 -15.10
C ILE A 49 -1.48 10.47 -15.36
N GLY A 50 -2.28 10.91 -16.34
CA GLY A 50 -2.53 12.33 -16.60
C GLY A 50 -3.26 13.07 -15.47
N ALA A 51 -4.05 12.37 -14.67
CA ALA A 51 -4.81 12.95 -13.55
C ALA A 51 -4.01 12.99 -12.23
N ALA A 52 -3.16 11.99 -11.98
CA ALA A 52 -2.36 11.87 -10.76
C ALA A 52 -1.21 12.90 -10.65
N ALA A 53 -0.75 13.46 -11.77
CA ALA A 53 0.39 14.39 -11.83
C ALA A 53 0.18 15.76 -11.16
N LYS A 54 -1.01 16.08 -10.62
CA LYS A 54 -1.38 17.44 -10.17
C LYS A 54 -1.26 17.73 -8.67
N PHE A 55 -0.80 16.79 -7.83
CA PHE A 55 -0.79 17.00 -6.37
C PHE A 55 0.62 17.23 -5.78
N GLY A 56 1.14 18.44 -5.93
CA GLY A 56 2.24 18.95 -5.12
C GLY A 56 1.72 19.62 -3.84
N LYS A 57 2.15 19.17 -2.65
CA LYS A 57 1.97 19.93 -1.39
C LYS A 57 3.26 20.11 -0.58
N SER A 58 3.27 21.25 0.10
CA SER A 58 4.34 21.99 0.79
C SER A 58 5.13 21.23 1.87
N ARG A 59 6.35 21.71 2.15
CA ARG A 59 7.35 21.16 3.09
C ARG A 59 6.94 21.30 4.57
N SER A 60 6.05 22.22 4.94
CA SER A 60 5.65 22.48 6.34
C SER A 60 4.83 21.35 6.97
N ASP A 61 3.95 20.71 6.19
CA ASP A 61 2.98 19.72 6.69
C ASP A 61 3.66 18.38 7.06
N LYS A 62 4.86 18.14 6.53
CA LYS A 62 5.60 16.89 6.76
C LYS A 62 6.18 16.82 8.17
N ARG A 63 6.61 17.95 8.75
CA ARG A 63 7.25 18.00 10.07
C ARG A 63 6.23 17.86 11.20
N SER A 64 5.08 18.51 11.08
CA SER A 64 3.97 18.39 12.04
C SER A 64 3.43 16.97 12.07
N PHE A 65 3.22 16.35 10.91
CA PHE A 65 2.73 14.97 10.84
C PHE A 65 3.70 13.96 11.48
N LYS A 66 5.01 14.08 11.21
CA LYS A 66 6.01 13.21 11.83
C LYS A 66 6.00 13.29 13.36
N LYS A 67 5.82 14.50 13.91
CA LYS A 67 5.66 14.70 15.35
C LYS A 67 4.42 13.99 15.88
N ALA A 68 3.28 14.08 15.17
CA ALA A 68 2.06 13.35 15.52
C ALA A 68 2.26 11.83 15.52
N VAL A 69 3.02 11.29 14.55
CA VAL A 69 3.37 9.86 14.51
C VAL A 69 4.24 9.45 15.71
N HIS A 70 5.26 10.25 16.04
CA HIS A 70 6.09 9.98 17.22
C HIS A 70 5.27 10.02 18.52
N GLN A 71 4.35 10.99 18.64
CA GLN A 71 3.44 11.08 19.78
C GLN A 71 2.52 9.85 19.88
N TRP A 72 1.94 9.43 18.76
CA TRP A 72 1.09 8.24 18.69
C TRP A 72 1.81 6.98 19.17
N TYR A 73 3.03 6.73 18.70
CA TYR A 73 3.80 5.55 19.10
C TYR A 73 4.62 5.72 20.39
N ASN A 74 4.37 6.78 21.16
CA ASN A 74 5.11 7.11 22.39
C ASN A 74 6.65 7.16 22.22
N VAL A 75 7.10 7.65 21.07
CA VAL A 75 8.53 7.81 20.74
C VAL A 75 9.02 9.13 21.32
N THR A 76 9.30 9.12 22.63
CA THR A 76 9.88 10.24 23.36
C THR A 76 11.31 9.94 23.82
N LYS A 77 12.06 10.96 24.24
CA LYS A 77 13.41 10.76 24.76
C LYS A 77 13.41 9.88 26.00
N GLU A 78 12.42 10.06 26.87
CA GLU A 78 12.25 9.33 28.12
C GLU A 78 11.97 7.85 27.83
N THR A 79 11.06 7.55 26.91
CA THR A 79 10.74 6.17 26.54
C THR A 79 11.91 5.48 25.84
N LEU A 80 12.62 6.19 24.95
CA LEU A 80 13.81 5.62 24.29
C LEU A 80 14.97 5.42 25.28
N ALA A 81 15.18 6.32 26.23
CA ALA A 81 16.16 6.15 27.30
C ALA A 81 15.83 4.93 28.17
N LEU A 82 14.56 4.77 28.55
CA LEU A 82 14.09 3.65 29.35
C LEU A 82 14.25 2.29 28.63
N VAL A 83 13.87 2.23 27.35
CA VAL A 83 13.83 0.96 26.60
C VAL A 83 15.20 0.59 25.99
N PHE A 84 15.99 1.57 25.57
CA PHE A 84 17.25 1.34 24.86
C PHE A 84 18.50 1.81 25.61
N GLY A 85 18.37 2.36 26.83
CA GLY A 85 19.50 2.88 27.60
C GLY A 85 20.17 4.11 26.98
N MET A 86 19.43 4.87 26.15
CA MET A 86 19.95 6.03 25.42
C MET A 86 19.88 7.31 26.27
N GLU A 87 20.57 7.32 27.40
CA GLU A 87 20.69 8.52 28.25
C GLU A 87 21.58 9.57 27.57
N ASN A 88 21.12 10.83 27.51
CA ASN A 88 21.89 12.00 27.05
C ASN A 88 22.32 12.04 25.56
N THR A 89 21.54 11.48 24.65
CA THR A 89 21.85 11.64 23.22
C THR A 89 21.35 12.99 22.68
N ALA A 90 22.25 13.78 22.09
CA ALA A 90 21.93 15.10 21.51
C ALA A 90 21.06 15.00 20.24
N GLU A 91 21.16 13.90 19.50
CA GLU A 91 20.45 13.70 18.23
C GLU A 91 18.99 13.29 18.45
N PRO A 92 18.07 13.70 17.55
CA PRO A 92 16.72 13.17 17.57
C PRO A 92 16.73 11.71 17.08
N TYR A 93 16.13 10.80 17.85
CA TYR A 93 15.96 9.40 17.47
C TYR A 93 14.50 9.07 17.15
N SER A 94 14.32 8.03 16.35
CA SER A 94 13.07 7.34 16.08
C SER A 94 13.28 5.85 16.38
N ILE A 95 12.29 5.01 16.08
CA ILE A 95 12.37 3.55 16.24
C ILE A 95 12.13 2.89 14.89
N CYS A 96 12.76 1.75 14.64
CA CYS A 96 12.29 0.83 13.62
C CYS A 96 11.48 -0.29 14.26
N HIS A 97 10.17 -0.34 14.04
CA HIS A 97 9.30 -1.35 14.64
C HIS A 97 9.69 -2.78 14.26
N VAL A 98 10.18 -3.01 13.03
CA VAL A 98 10.49 -4.37 12.53
C VAL A 98 11.71 -4.97 13.22
N ILE A 99 12.79 -4.21 13.40
CA ILE A 99 14.01 -4.71 14.05
C ILE A 99 14.08 -4.35 15.54
N GLY A 100 13.23 -3.45 16.02
CA GLY A 100 13.14 -3.07 17.42
C GLY A 100 14.37 -2.32 17.92
N VAL A 101 14.90 -1.40 17.11
CA VAL A 101 16.08 -0.58 17.48
C VAL A 101 15.79 0.89 17.28
N ALA A 102 16.47 1.73 18.06
CA ALA A 102 16.50 3.16 17.83
C ALA A 102 17.27 3.47 16.53
N VAL A 103 16.74 4.40 15.75
CA VAL A 103 17.30 4.84 14.47
C VAL A 103 17.30 6.35 14.40
N ASP A 104 18.07 6.90 13.47
CA ASP A 104 18.09 8.34 13.20
C ASP A 104 16.67 8.89 12.90
N ALA A 105 16.30 10.00 13.53
CA ALA A 105 14.99 10.63 13.34
C ALA A 105 14.85 11.38 12.02
N SER A 106 15.76 11.30 11.06
CA SER A 106 15.57 11.72 9.68
C SER A 106 14.68 10.74 8.91
N ASN A 107 14.60 9.47 9.35
CA ASN A 107 13.80 8.43 8.70
C ASN A 107 12.34 8.87 8.50
N LYS A 108 11.84 8.79 7.26
CA LYS A 108 10.46 9.13 6.93
C LYS A 108 9.53 7.98 7.37
N PRO A 109 8.37 8.26 7.97
CA PRO A 109 7.37 7.23 8.24
C PRO A 109 6.99 6.48 6.95
N ALA A 110 6.81 5.16 7.06
CA ALA A 110 6.28 4.32 6.01
C ALA A 110 4.75 4.42 6.02
N TYR A 111 4.17 4.93 4.93
CA TYR A 111 2.72 4.99 4.77
C TYR A 111 2.18 3.61 4.40
N LEU A 112 1.07 3.22 5.02
CA LEU A 112 0.42 1.93 4.74
C LEU A 112 -0.50 2.05 3.51
N VAL A 113 -1.29 3.12 3.47
CA VAL A 113 -2.08 3.54 2.31
C VAL A 113 -1.30 4.64 1.57
N PRO A 114 -0.99 4.46 0.26
CA PRO A 114 -0.28 5.46 -0.54
C PRO A 114 -0.99 6.81 -0.55
N LYS A 115 -0.20 7.89 -0.56
CA LYS A 115 -0.71 9.26 -0.70
C LYS A 115 -1.17 9.62 -2.11
N SER A 116 -0.84 8.78 -3.10
CA SER A 116 -1.27 8.98 -4.48
C SER A 116 -2.76 8.78 -4.63
N LEU A 117 -3.36 7.92 -3.80
CA LEU A 117 -4.79 7.64 -3.87
C LEU A 117 -5.58 8.89 -3.54
N SER A 118 -6.55 9.17 -4.40
CA SER A 118 -7.43 10.30 -4.19
C SER A 118 -8.29 10.09 -2.95
N PRO A 119 -8.62 11.16 -2.22
CA PRO A 119 -9.72 11.21 -1.28
C PRO A 119 -10.93 10.30 -1.51
N ASN A 120 -11.48 10.38 -2.73
CA ASN A 120 -12.69 9.67 -3.10
C ASN A 120 -12.42 8.16 -3.22
N GLU A 121 -11.27 7.77 -3.80
CA GLU A 121 -10.84 6.38 -3.82
C GLU A 121 -10.66 5.85 -2.41
N VAL A 122 -9.96 6.59 -1.56
CA VAL A 122 -9.71 6.20 -0.16
C VAL A 122 -11.04 6.01 0.58
N SER A 123 -11.96 6.96 0.46
CA SER A 123 -13.26 6.85 1.11
C SER A 123 -14.07 5.66 0.60
N HIS A 124 -14.04 5.42 -0.71
CA HIS A 124 -14.75 4.32 -1.35
C HIS A 124 -14.18 2.95 -0.98
N ILE A 125 -12.85 2.79 -1.04
CA ILE A 125 -12.12 1.55 -0.74
C ILE A 125 -12.34 1.14 0.71
N PHE A 126 -12.21 2.07 1.65
CA PHE A 126 -12.25 1.79 3.09
C PHE A 126 -13.63 2.00 3.74
N GLY A 127 -14.59 2.58 3.03
CA GLY A 127 -15.94 2.88 3.53
C GLY A 127 -15.95 3.90 4.66
N ILE A 128 -15.00 4.83 4.69
CA ILE A 128 -14.84 5.85 5.75
C ILE A 128 -14.58 7.23 5.16
N ALA A 129 -14.73 8.31 5.94
CA ALA A 129 -14.51 9.67 5.46
C ALA A 129 -13.03 9.94 5.10
N GLU A 130 -12.82 10.76 4.06
CA GLU A 130 -11.54 11.19 3.45
C GLU A 130 -10.51 11.69 4.46
N ASP A 131 -10.90 12.68 5.27
CA ASP A 131 -10.00 13.48 6.12
C ASP A 131 -9.29 12.66 7.20
N ALA A 132 -9.76 11.43 7.42
CA ALA A 132 -9.37 10.57 8.52
C ALA A 132 -8.22 9.60 8.19
N ILE A 133 -7.63 9.62 6.97
CA ILE A 133 -6.62 8.61 6.57
C ILE A 133 -5.23 9.21 6.29
N ILE A 134 -5.15 10.28 5.50
CA ILE A 134 -3.86 10.81 5.02
C ILE A 134 -3.04 11.42 6.16
N SER A 135 -3.72 12.05 7.12
CA SER A 135 -3.17 12.68 8.31
C SER A 135 -3.29 11.79 9.56
N ASP A 136 -3.72 10.54 9.43
CA ASP A 136 -3.87 9.60 10.54
C ASP A 136 -2.53 8.94 10.85
N PRO A 137 -1.96 9.13 12.06
CA PRO A 137 -0.76 8.44 12.50
C PRO A 137 -0.85 6.91 12.38
N GLN A 138 -2.06 6.35 12.51
CA GLN A 138 -2.28 4.91 12.40
C GLN A 138 -2.13 4.38 10.97
N ASN A 139 -2.07 5.26 9.97
CA ASN A 139 -1.72 4.95 8.58
C ASN A 139 -0.20 4.90 8.36
N THR A 140 0.59 4.76 9.43
CA THR A 140 2.05 4.73 9.33
C THR A 140 2.71 3.68 10.20
N LEU A 141 3.91 3.30 9.79
CA LEU A 141 4.90 2.59 10.59
C LEU A 141 6.23 3.35 10.58
N LEU A 142 6.92 3.39 11.70
CA LEU A 142 8.30 3.85 11.79
C LEU A 142 9.26 2.70 11.40
N LEU A 143 9.96 2.88 10.29
CA LEU A 143 10.86 1.88 9.71
C LEU A 143 12.21 2.52 9.36
N LYS A 144 13.29 1.75 9.50
CA LYS A 144 14.61 2.11 8.95
C LYS A 144 14.50 2.19 7.43
N TYR A 145 15.24 3.10 6.80
CA TYR A 145 15.23 3.32 5.35
C TYR A 145 15.27 2.03 4.51
N ASP A 146 16.22 1.12 4.74
CA ASP A 146 16.34 -0.10 3.92
C ASP A 146 15.14 -1.03 4.10
N ILE A 147 14.64 -1.16 5.33
CA ILE A 147 13.43 -1.97 5.63
C ILE A 147 12.20 -1.32 5.02
N LYS A 148 12.08 0.01 5.09
CA LYS A 148 11.02 0.77 4.41
C LYS A 148 11.05 0.53 2.91
N THR A 149 12.23 0.51 2.29
CA THR A 149 12.39 0.24 0.86
C THR A 149 11.87 -1.16 0.51
N LEU A 150 12.21 -2.19 1.29
CA LEU A 150 11.67 -3.53 1.09
C LEU A 150 10.14 -3.59 1.28
N PHE A 151 9.63 -2.85 2.26
CA PHE A 151 8.20 -2.75 2.52
C PHE A 151 7.47 -2.09 1.34
N ASP A 152 8.01 -1.00 0.79
CA ASP A 152 7.51 -0.29 -0.39
C ASP A 152 7.58 -1.11 -1.67
N GLN A 153 8.60 -1.95 -1.79
CA GLN A 153 8.76 -2.88 -2.88
C GLN A 153 7.88 -4.13 -2.75
N GLY A 154 7.13 -4.30 -1.65
CA GLY A 154 6.34 -5.50 -1.41
C GLY A 154 7.17 -6.78 -1.19
N VAL A 155 8.47 -6.65 -0.92
CA VAL A 155 9.35 -7.77 -0.56
C VAL A 155 9.01 -8.32 0.82
N ILE A 156 8.62 -7.43 1.73
CA ILE A 156 8.11 -7.77 3.06
C ILE A 156 6.69 -7.25 3.24
N ALA A 157 5.94 -7.90 4.12
CA ALA A 157 4.64 -7.42 4.58
C ALA A 157 4.53 -7.54 6.11
N ILE A 158 3.59 -6.79 6.68
CA ILE A 158 3.29 -6.84 8.11
C ILE A 158 1.92 -7.50 8.28
N VAL A 159 1.87 -8.53 9.12
CA VAL A 159 0.69 -9.37 9.30
C VAL A 159 0.40 -9.64 10.77
N PRO A 160 -0.86 -9.88 11.16
CA PRO A 160 -1.19 -10.11 12.56
C PRO A 160 -0.76 -11.52 12.99
N MET A 161 -0.32 -11.64 14.24
CA MET A 161 0.04 -12.93 14.84
C MET A 161 -1.17 -13.68 15.42
N GLY A 162 -2.27 -12.97 15.66
CA GLY A 162 -3.48 -13.53 16.23
C GLY A 162 -4.47 -12.44 16.64
N THR A 163 -5.37 -12.76 17.55
CA THR A 163 -6.45 -11.88 18.02
C THR A 163 -6.14 -11.19 19.36
N THR A 164 -4.86 -11.03 19.71
CA THR A 164 -4.43 -10.38 20.96
C THR A 164 -4.90 -8.92 21.03
N ARG A 165 -4.96 -8.38 22.25
CA ARG A 165 -5.25 -6.97 22.52
C ARG A 165 -4.18 -6.40 23.46
N PRO A 166 -3.37 -5.42 23.02
CA PRO A 166 -3.28 -4.92 21.64
C PRO A 166 -2.83 -6.01 20.64
N THR A 167 -3.16 -5.83 19.36
CA THR A 167 -2.77 -6.81 18.31
C THR A 167 -1.25 -6.89 18.20
N ALA A 168 -0.71 -8.12 18.29
CA ALA A 168 0.68 -8.41 17.98
C ALA A 168 0.84 -8.56 16.46
N TRP A 169 1.90 -7.96 15.93
CA TRP A 169 2.19 -7.91 14.50
C TRP A 169 3.55 -8.53 14.25
N ARG A 170 3.71 -9.22 13.12
CA ARG A 170 5.01 -9.73 12.66
C ARG A 170 5.30 -9.30 11.24
N CYS A 171 6.58 -9.16 10.94
CA CYS A 171 7.08 -9.04 9.58
C CYS A 171 7.13 -10.41 8.92
N VAL A 172 6.80 -10.47 7.63
CA VAL A 172 6.96 -11.66 6.79
C VAL A 172 7.70 -11.30 5.52
N VAL A 173 8.54 -12.21 5.05
CA VAL A 173 9.21 -12.08 3.75
C VAL A 173 8.34 -12.78 2.71
N LEU A 174 7.91 -12.02 1.71
CA LEU A 174 7.11 -12.53 0.59
C LEU A 174 7.99 -12.91 -0.61
N ASP A 175 9.15 -12.28 -0.75
CA ASP A 175 10.09 -12.52 -1.84
C ASP A 175 11.41 -13.11 -1.34
N ASN A 176 11.50 -14.44 -1.41
CA ASN A 176 12.65 -15.21 -0.97
C ASN A 176 13.93 -14.94 -1.78
N SER A 177 13.83 -14.35 -2.98
CA SER A 177 15.02 -14.02 -3.78
C SER A 177 15.91 -12.98 -3.09
N MET A 178 15.31 -12.18 -2.19
CA MET A 178 15.99 -11.11 -1.45
C MET A 178 16.64 -11.60 -0.15
N ASN A 179 16.48 -12.88 0.22
CA ASN A 179 16.88 -13.44 1.53
C ASN A 179 18.35 -13.23 1.91
N LYS A 180 19.24 -13.15 0.92
CA LYS A 180 20.69 -12.95 1.13
C LYS A 180 21.06 -11.49 1.33
N ASN A 181 20.18 -10.55 0.99
CA ASN A 181 20.45 -9.12 1.10
C ASN A 181 20.51 -8.71 2.57
N TRP A 182 21.37 -7.75 2.87
CA TRP A 182 21.52 -7.15 4.19
C TRP A 182 20.63 -5.89 4.27
N VAL A 183 20.05 -5.66 5.43
CA VAL A 183 19.13 -4.52 5.70
C VAL A 183 19.62 -3.64 6.84
N TRP A 184 20.56 -4.16 7.61
CA TRP A 184 21.23 -3.43 8.67
C TRP A 184 22.60 -4.05 8.89
N ASP A 185 23.59 -3.18 9.00
CA ASP A 185 24.93 -3.51 9.44
C ASP A 185 25.31 -2.48 10.49
N THR A 186 25.85 -2.95 11.60
CA THR A 186 26.36 -2.10 12.68
C THR A 186 27.87 -2.17 12.69
N SER A 187 28.53 -1.10 13.10
CA SER A 187 29.98 -1.10 13.37
C SER A 187 30.42 -2.16 14.39
N ARG A 188 29.47 -2.82 15.07
CA ARG A 188 29.67 -3.92 16.03
C ARG A 188 29.40 -5.31 15.44
N MET A 189 29.45 -5.47 14.11
CA MET A 189 29.33 -6.75 13.37
C MET A 189 27.96 -7.46 13.44
N VAL A 190 26.90 -6.80 13.92
CA VAL A 190 25.55 -7.36 13.78
C VAL A 190 25.04 -7.03 12.38
N VAL A 191 24.99 -8.04 11.52
CA VAL A 191 24.41 -7.96 10.18
C VAL A 191 23.03 -8.62 10.22
N ILE A 192 21.97 -7.85 9.96
CA ILE A 192 20.62 -8.41 9.76
C ILE A 192 20.38 -8.59 8.26
N ARG A 193 19.98 -9.81 7.89
CA ARG A 193 19.56 -10.17 6.54
C ARG A 193 18.06 -10.14 6.38
N VAL A 194 17.57 -10.02 5.14
CA VAL A 194 16.14 -10.02 4.83
C VAL A 194 15.44 -11.27 5.40
N LYS A 195 16.04 -12.45 5.27
CA LYS A 195 15.48 -13.70 5.80
C LYS A 195 15.23 -13.66 7.32
N GLU A 196 15.99 -12.86 8.06
CA GLU A 196 15.91 -12.73 9.52
C GLU A 196 14.81 -11.74 9.94
N LEU A 197 14.17 -11.08 8.98
CA LEU A 197 12.94 -10.33 9.19
C LEU A 197 11.71 -11.23 9.16
N ASP A 198 11.80 -12.44 8.58
CA ASP A 198 10.65 -13.32 8.45
C ASP A 198 10.19 -13.82 9.83
N ASN A 199 8.89 -13.72 10.07
CA ASN A 199 8.23 -14.00 11.34
C ASN A 199 8.70 -13.19 12.54
N ARG A 200 9.48 -12.11 12.34
CA ARG A 200 9.94 -11.26 13.43
C ARG A 200 8.79 -10.40 13.97
N GLU A 201 8.52 -10.50 15.25
CA GLU A 201 7.52 -9.66 15.94
C GLU A 201 7.96 -8.18 15.95
N LEU A 202 6.99 -7.28 15.72
CA LEU A 202 7.21 -5.84 15.75
C LEU A 202 7.25 -5.33 17.18
N LEU A 203 8.21 -4.46 17.47
CA LEU A 203 8.32 -3.77 18.75
C LEU A 203 7.52 -2.46 18.73
N PHE A 204 6.59 -2.31 19.68
CA PHE A 204 5.89 -1.06 19.97
C PHE A 204 6.21 -0.60 21.39
N LEU A 205 6.33 0.71 21.59
CA LEU A 205 6.68 1.32 22.88
C LEU A 205 5.45 1.64 23.77
N SER A 206 4.26 1.34 23.26
CA SER A 206 2.97 1.52 23.93
C SER A 206 1.98 0.48 23.38
N ASP A 207 0.72 0.53 23.83
CA ASP A 207 -0.36 -0.30 23.28
C ASP A 207 -0.89 0.22 21.93
N GLU A 208 -0.40 1.35 21.45
CA GLU A 208 -0.85 1.95 20.20
C GLU A 208 -0.38 1.14 18.99
N ARG A 209 -1.29 0.94 18.02
CA ARG A 209 -1.06 0.10 16.83
C ARG A 209 -1.49 0.82 15.56
N PRO A 210 -0.93 0.44 14.40
CA PRO A 210 -1.49 0.85 13.13
C PRO A 210 -2.89 0.25 12.95
N ARG A 211 -3.75 0.90 12.15
CA ARG A 211 -5.10 0.36 11.92
C ARG A 211 -5.03 -0.94 11.12
N PRO A 212 -5.73 -2.00 11.57
CA PRO A 212 -5.75 -3.27 10.86
C PRO A 212 -6.18 -3.15 9.39
N ARG A 213 -7.15 -2.28 9.07
CA ARG A 213 -7.62 -2.09 7.68
C ARG A 213 -6.52 -1.56 6.74
N TYR A 214 -5.65 -0.67 7.22
CA TYR A 214 -4.56 -0.11 6.41
C TYR A 214 -3.46 -1.12 6.21
N LEU A 215 -3.12 -1.88 7.26
CA LEU A 215 -2.19 -3.00 7.14
C LEU A 215 -2.73 -4.10 6.24
N TYR A 216 -4.04 -4.35 6.27
CA TYR A 216 -4.69 -5.33 5.39
C TYR A 216 -4.55 -4.93 3.93
N PHE A 217 -4.93 -3.70 3.60
CA PHE A 217 -4.75 -3.14 2.27
C PHE A 217 -3.29 -3.27 1.79
N ARG A 218 -2.34 -2.86 2.64
CA ARG A 218 -0.92 -2.93 2.31
C ARG A 218 -0.45 -4.36 2.09
N PHE A 219 -0.86 -5.30 2.93
CA PHE A 219 -0.57 -6.71 2.76
C PHE A 219 -1.11 -7.25 1.43
N ILE A 220 -2.34 -6.92 1.03
CA ILE A 220 -2.91 -7.32 -0.25
C ILE A 220 -2.08 -6.77 -1.42
N VAL A 221 -1.70 -5.49 -1.38
CA VAL A 221 -0.86 -4.88 -2.42
C VAL A 221 0.48 -5.62 -2.54
N SER A 222 1.16 -5.89 -1.43
CA SER A 222 2.43 -6.63 -1.40
C SER A 222 2.26 -8.07 -1.89
N TYR A 223 1.18 -8.75 -1.49
CA TYR A 223 0.84 -10.10 -1.93
C TYR A 223 0.62 -10.15 -3.45
N LEU A 224 -0.21 -9.27 -3.99
CA LEU A 224 -0.50 -9.21 -5.42
C LEU A 224 0.76 -8.94 -6.23
N ARG A 225 1.65 -8.05 -5.76
CA ARG A 225 2.94 -7.80 -6.39
C ARG A 225 3.81 -9.06 -6.44
N ALA A 226 3.97 -9.72 -5.30
CA ALA A 226 4.78 -10.93 -5.21
C ALA A 226 4.18 -12.09 -6.04
N LYS A 227 2.85 -12.16 -6.12
CA LYS A 227 2.13 -13.10 -7.00
C LYS A 227 2.39 -12.80 -8.47
N ARG A 228 2.25 -11.53 -8.92
CA ARG A 228 2.54 -11.09 -10.30
C ARG A 228 3.97 -11.42 -10.73
N LEU A 229 4.93 -11.30 -9.80
CA LEU A 229 6.33 -11.60 -10.06
C LEU A 229 6.70 -13.08 -9.92
N ASN A 230 5.73 -13.97 -9.63
CA ASN A 230 5.95 -15.39 -9.32
C ASN A 230 6.98 -15.62 -8.20
N ARG A 231 6.98 -14.76 -7.17
CA ARG A 231 7.92 -14.80 -6.04
C ARG A 231 7.29 -15.30 -4.73
N ILE A 232 5.97 -15.42 -4.71
CA ILE A 232 5.25 -16.05 -3.61
C ILE A 232 5.43 -17.56 -3.67
N ASP A 233 5.70 -18.15 -2.51
CA ASP A 233 5.63 -19.60 -2.34
C ASP A 233 4.17 -20.06 -2.56
N PRO A 234 3.89 -20.94 -3.53
CA PRO A 234 2.53 -21.40 -3.84
C PRO A 234 1.86 -22.16 -2.69
N SER A 235 2.61 -22.62 -1.67
CA SER A 235 2.07 -23.25 -0.46
C SER A 235 1.49 -22.24 0.55
N ILE A 236 1.64 -20.94 0.29
CA ILE A 236 1.12 -19.85 1.12
C ILE A 236 -0.40 -19.84 1.11
N LYS A 237 -1.00 -20.29 2.22
CA LYS A 237 -2.43 -20.12 2.48
C LYS A 237 -2.71 -18.76 3.08
N ALA A 238 -3.64 -18.01 2.49
CA ALA A 238 -4.13 -16.71 2.95
C ALA A 238 -4.45 -16.65 4.46
N LYS A 239 -5.17 -17.65 4.99
CA LYS A 239 -5.49 -17.76 6.44
C LYS A 239 -4.27 -17.85 7.35
N ARG A 240 -3.13 -18.31 6.84
CA ARG A 240 -1.86 -18.35 7.60
C ARG A 240 -1.27 -16.95 7.78
N TYR A 241 -1.53 -16.04 6.85
CA TYR A 241 -1.03 -14.67 6.90
C TYR A 241 -2.01 -13.74 7.60
N TRP A 242 -3.31 -13.86 7.34
CA TRP A 242 -4.28 -12.91 7.90
C TRP A 242 -5.38 -13.59 8.73
N PRO A 243 -5.11 -13.94 10.00
CA PRO A 243 -6.11 -14.54 10.90
C PRO A 243 -7.19 -13.57 11.40
N LEU A 244 -7.02 -12.25 11.24
CA LEU A 244 -7.97 -11.25 11.75
C LEU A 244 -9.16 -11.07 10.81
N ARG A 245 -10.37 -11.24 11.35
CA ARG A 245 -11.62 -10.92 10.67
C ARG A 245 -11.97 -9.45 10.84
N GLY A 246 -12.60 -8.85 9.83
CA GLY A 246 -13.11 -7.49 9.89
C GLY A 246 -13.66 -6.99 8.57
N LYS A 247 -14.33 -5.84 8.61
CA LYS A 247 -14.84 -5.15 7.43
C LYS A 247 -13.80 -4.13 6.97
N TYR A 248 -12.76 -4.58 6.26
CA TYR A 248 -11.61 -3.74 5.95
C TYR A 248 -11.74 -2.98 4.63
N LEU A 249 -12.17 -3.66 3.58
CA LEU A 249 -12.21 -3.15 2.20
C LEU A 249 -13.54 -3.47 1.53
N ASN A 250 -13.95 -2.63 0.58
CA ASN A 250 -15.10 -2.91 -0.28
C ASN A 250 -14.83 -4.18 -1.11
N ARG A 251 -15.77 -5.13 -1.09
CA ARG A 251 -15.63 -6.44 -1.71
C ARG A 251 -15.44 -6.36 -3.23
N SER A 252 -16.33 -5.63 -3.90
CA SER A 252 -16.37 -5.53 -5.37
C SER A 252 -15.17 -4.75 -5.91
N THR A 253 -14.75 -3.71 -5.19
CA THR A 253 -13.51 -2.98 -5.49
C THR A 253 -12.29 -3.89 -5.37
N LEU A 254 -12.18 -4.65 -4.27
CA LEU A 254 -11.05 -5.54 -4.02
C LEU A 254 -10.94 -6.66 -5.07
N LYS A 255 -12.07 -7.28 -5.44
CA LYS A 255 -12.10 -8.30 -6.51
C LYS A 255 -11.61 -7.74 -7.84
N THR A 256 -12.14 -6.58 -8.24
CA THR A 256 -11.75 -5.90 -9.49
C THR A 256 -10.27 -5.56 -9.47
N PHE A 257 -9.78 -4.98 -8.37
CA PHE A 257 -8.37 -4.65 -8.18
C PHE A 257 -7.45 -5.87 -8.33
N GLY A 258 -7.75 -6.97 -7.61
CA GLY A 258 -6.93 -8.19 -7.68
C GLY A 258 -6.86 -8.78 -9.08
N LYS A 259 -8.00 -8.80 -9.78
CA LYS A 259 -8.10 -9.26 -11.17
C LYS A 259 -7.29 -8.38 -12.11
N CYS A 260 -7.38 -7.05 -12.01
CA CYS A 260 -6.60 -6.13 -12.85
C CYS A 260 -5.09 -6.19 -12.59
N VAL A 261 -4.64 -6.52 -11.37
CA VAL A 261 -3.19 -6.58 -11.07
C VAL A 261 -2.56 -7.90 -11.51
N THR A 262 -3.28 -9.02 -11.36
CA THR A 262 -2.72 -10.37 -11.55
C THR A 262 -3.32 -11.18 -12.69
N GLY A 263 -4.43 -10.73 -13.29
CA GLY A 263 -5.23 -11.50 -14.25
C GLY A 263 -6.13 -12.57 -13.60
N TYR A 264 -5.93 -12.87 -12.31
CA TYR A 264 -6.65 -13.92 -11.59
C TYR A 264 -7.50 -13.36 -10.46
N ASP A 265 -8.54 -14.11 -10.10
CA ASP A 265 -9.30 -13.82 -8.89
C ASP A 265 -8.43 -13.95 -7.63
N LEU A 266 -8.70 -13.08 -6.66
CA LEU A 266 -8.13 -13.18 -5.33
C LEU A 266 -8.68 -14.42 -4.63
N PRO A 267 -7.84 -15.17 -3.88
CA PRO A 267 -8.31 -16.25 -3.03
C PRO A 267 -9.48 -15.81 -2.13
N ASP A 268 -10.51 -16.66 -2.04
CA ASP A 268 -11.73 -16.37 -1.28
C ASP A 268 -11.46 -16.07 0.20
N GLU A 269 -10.36 -16.55 0.75
CA GLU A 269 -9.94 -16.27 2.12
C GLU A 269 -9.54 -14.80 2.35
N PHE A 270 -9.14 -14.06 1.31
CA PHE A 270 -8.91 -12.61 1.38
C PHE A 270 -10.19 -11.82 1.16
N ILE A 271 -11.29 -12.48 0.83
CA ILE A 271 -12.57 -11.84 0.60
C ILE A 271 -13.50 -12.11 1.78
N THR A 272 -13.67 -13.38 2.11
CA THR A 272 -14.56 -13.88 3.16
C THR A 272 -14.10 -13.34 4.52
N ASP A 273 -15.03 -12.78 5.28
CA ASP A 273 -14.81 -12.20 6.62
C ASP A 273 -13.80 -11.03 6.71
N CYS A 274 -13.27 -10.54 5.57
CA CYS A 274 -12.32 -9.42 5.49
C CYS A 274 -12.86 -8.19 4.74
N THR A 275 -14.03 -8.31 4.09
CA THR A 275 -14.63 -7.27 3.25
C THR A 275 -16.01 -6.82 3.74
N PHE A 276 -16.45 -5.66 3.28
CA PHE A 276 -17.83 -5.21 3.38
C PHE A 276 -18.45 -5.03 2.00
N GLU A 277 -19.78 -5.04 1.96
CA GLU A 277 -20.57 -4.65 0.80
C GLU A 277 -21.05 -3.22 0.99
N ASP A 278 -20.96 -2.42 -0.06
CA ASP A 278 -21.58 -1.10 -0.13
C ASP A 278 -22.64 -1.13 -1.24
N SER A 279 -23.86 -0.68 -0.93
CA SER A 279 -25.00 -0.68 -1.86
C SER A 279 -24.88 0.35 -2.98
N ARG A 280 -23.73 1.00 -3.12
CA ARG A 280 -23.41 1.89 -4.25
C ARG A 280 -23.32 1.08 -5.55
N SER A 281 -23.64 1.72 -6.67
CA SER A 281 -23.63 1.13 -8.02
C SER A 281 -22.36 0.30 -8.27
N GLU A 282 -22.52 -0.97 -8.68
CA GLU A 282 -21.43 -1.89 -9.01
C GLU A 282 -20.43 -1.29 -10.00
N ALA A 283 -20.90 -0.44 -10.92
CA ALA A 283 -20.06 0.27 -11.87
C ALA A 283 -19.00 1.13 -11.18
N ARG A 284 -19.36 1.83 -10.09
CA ARG A 284 -18.42 2.64 -9.31
C ARG A 284 -17.42 1.77 -8.56
N ASN A 285 -17.87 0.65 -8.00
CA ASN A 285 -16.98 -0.29 -7.30
C ASN A 285 -15.94 -0.86 -8.26
N ARG A 286 -16.36 -1.18 -9.48
CA ARG A 286 -15.49 -1.64 -10.56
C ARG A 286 -14.50 -0.55 -10.96
N GLU A 287 -14.98 0.65 -11.30
CA GLU A 287 -14.14 1.79 -11.66
C GLU A 287 -13.08 2.13 -10.59
N ALA A 288 -13.46 2.13 -9.31
CA ALA A 288 -12.51 2.36 -8.22
C ALA A 288 -11.43 1.27 -8.15
N GLY A 289 -11.80 0.00 -8.37
CA GLY A 289 -10.84 -1.12 -8.39
C GLY A 289 -9.89 -1.03 -9.57
N MET A 290 -10.38 -0.55 -10.72
CA MET A 290 -9.62 -0.31 -11.94
C MET A 290 -8.57 0.81 -11.76
N ILE A 291 -9.00 1.96 -11.24
CA ILE A 291 -8.11 3.11 -10.98
C ILE A 291 -7.03 2.72 -9.98
N LEU A 292 -7.43 2.05 -8.89
CA LEU A 292 -6.49 1.55 -7.89
C LEU A 292 -5.45 0.59 -8.50
N ALA A 293 -5.86 -0.29 -9.42
CA ALA A 293 -4.93 -1.18 -10.10
C ALA A 293 -3.91 -0.40 -10.94
N ALA A 294 -4.37 0.57 -11.74
CA ALA A 294 -3.48 1.41 -12.55
C ALA A 294 -2.45 2.15 -11.69
N ASP A 295 -2.88 2.80 -10.61
CA ASP A 295 -2.00 3.53 -9.68
C ASP A 295 -0.94 2.65 -9.04
N ILE A 296 -1.33 1.44 -8.62
CA ILE A 296 -0.42 0.49 -7.98
C ILE A 296 0.56 -0.11 -8.99
N LEU A 297 0.12 -0.39 -10.21
CA LEU A 297 1.00 -0.90 -11.27
C LEU A 297 2.03 0.16 -11.71
N ASP A 298 1.63 1.42 -11.81
CA ASP A 298 2.55 2.53 -12.08
C ASP A 298 3.65 2.62 -11.00
N GLN A 299 3.26 2.50 -9.73
CA GLN A 299 4.22 2.42 -8.61
C GLN A 299 5.13 1.20 -8.66
N PHE A 300 4.68 0.08 -9.23
CA PHE A 300 5.52 -1.10 -9.39
C PHE A 300 6.57 -0.92 -10.49
N ASN A 301 6.19 -0.22 -11.57
CA ASN A 301 7.01 0.00 -12.76
C ASN A 301 7.99 1.15 -12.61
N HIS A 302 7.72 2.12 -11.73
CA HIS A 302 8.70 3.12 -11.38
C HIS A 302 9.73 2.54 -10.40
N PRO A 303 11.02 2.39 -10.80
CA PRO A 303 12.06 2.15 -9.81
C PRO A 303 11.99 3.30 -8.81
N ILE A 304 11.97 2.99 -7.51
CA ILE A 304 12.08 3.99 -6.45
C ILE A 304 13.35 4.76 -6.75
N ARG A 305 13.22 5.92 -7.41
CA ARG A 305 14.35 6.77 -7.77
C ARG A 305 15.11 7.01 -6.47
N GLU A 306 16.43 6.89 -6.54
CA GLU A 306 17.40 7.22 -5.49
C GLU A 306 17.36 8.70 -5.04
N ARG A 307 16.24 9.41 -5.24
CA ARG A 307 16.06 10.83 -4.95
C ARG A 307 16.09 11.20 -3.48
N ASP A 308 16.17 10.22 -2.58
CA ASP A 308 16.28 10.46 -1.13
C ASP A 308 17.63 10.03 -0.52
N ARG A 309 18.59 9.52 -1.31
CA ARG A 309 19.94 9.18 -0.79
C ARG A 309 20.81 10.42 -0.54
N TYR A 310 20.50 11.55 -1.15
CA TYR A 310 21.26 12.79 -1.02
C TYR A 310 20.33 14.00 -0.95
N SER A 311 19.80 14.27 0.23
CA SER A 311 19.29 15.60 0.56
C SER A 311 19.55 15.81 2.05
N TYR A 312 20.74 16.34 2.32
CA TYR A 312 21.16 16.93 3.58
C TYR A 312 20.11 17.94 4.10
#